data_AF-A0A4Q2YCP3-F1
#
_entry.id   AF-A0A4Q2YCP3-F1
#
_cell.length_a   1.000
_cell.length_b   1.000
_cell.length_c   1.000
_cell.angle_alpha   90.00
_cell.angle_beta   90.00
_cell.angle_gamma   90.00
#
_symmetry.space_group_name_H-M   'P 1'
#
loop_
_entity.id
_entity.type
_entity.pdbx_description
1 polymer ?
#
loop_
_entity_poly.entity_id
_entity_poly.type
_entity_poly.pdbx_seq_one_letter_code
_entity_poly.pdbx_strand_id
1 'polypeptide(L)'
;MAEGINVRFAGRLQRFIEARTGSNGTYQSASEYIRDLVRHDFEREYESQKEALYQELKAGAAAPVSGFLPLDVEDVIRDAKMRRAAR
;
A
#
# COMPACT_ATOMS: atom_id res chain seq x y z
N MET A 1 9.00 1.57 -21.06
CA MET A 1 8.64 2.83 -21.73
C MET A 1 7.47 3.43 -20.96
N ALA A 2 7.47 4.73 -20.67
CA ALA A 2 6.33 5.36 -20.01
C ALA A 2 5.23 5.63 -21.06
N GLU A 3 4.00 5.21 -20.78
CA GLU A 3 2.85 5.46 -21.63
C GLU A 3 2.11 6.72 -21.19
N GLY A 4 1.70 7.55 -22.14
CA GLY A 4 0.98 8.79 -21.85
C GLY A 4 -0.49 8.54 -21.58
N ILE A 5 -1.03 9.14 -20.52
CA ILE A 5 -2.46 9.09 -20.19
C ILE A 5 -3.08 10.46 -20.51
N ASN A 6 -4.21 10.48 -21.22
CA ASN A 6 -4.99 11.70 -21.44
C ASN A 6 -6.11 11.79 -20.42
N VAL A 7 -6.09 12.83 -19.57
CA VAL A 7 -7.11 13.07 -18.55
C VAL A 7 -7.72 14.44 -18.78
N ARG A 8 -9.05 14.52 -18.77
CA ARG A 8 -9.80 15.77 -18.93
C ARG A 8 -10.37 16.20 -17.58
N PHE A 9 -10.03 17.40 -17.14
CA PHE A 9 -10.62 18.04 -15.97
C PHE A 9 -11.53 19.18 -16.41
N ALA A 10 -12.65 19.37 -15.72
CA ALA A 10 -13.60 20.42 -16.02
C ALA A 10 -13.94 21.27 -14.80
N GLY A 11 -14.32 22.52 -15.03
CA GLY A 11 -14.88 23.41 -14.02
C GLY A 11 -13.92 23.68 -12.85
N ARG A 12 -14.35 23.32 -11.63
CA ARG A 12 -13.58 23.62 -10.40
C ARG A 12 -12.25 22.89 -10.34
N LEU A 13 -12.18 21.65 -10.84
CA LEU A 13 -10.96 20.85 -10.83
C LEU A 13 -9.90 21.41 -11.78
N GLN A 14 -10.34 21.88 -12.95
CA GLN A 14 -9.45 22.57 -13.89
C GLN A 14 -8.83 23.81 -13.25
N ARG A 15 -9.65 24.70 -12.67
CA ARG A 15 -9.15 25.90 -11.97
C ARG A 15 -8.20 25.58 -10.81
N PHE A 16 -8.45 24.47 -10.11
CA PHE A 16 -7.59 24.03 -9.02
C PHE A 16 -6.21 23.56 -9.51
N ILE A 17 -6.16 22.86 -10.64
CA ILE A 17 -4.89 22.45 -11.27
C ILE A 17 -4.17 23.69 -11.81
N GLU A 18 -4.89 24.58 -12.51
CA GLU A 18 -4.34 25.84 -13.03
C GLU A 18 -3.70 26.67 -11.92
N ALA A 19 -4.33 26.78 -10.74
CA ALA A 19 -3.76 27.50 -9.59
C ALA A 19 -2.48 26.89 -9.01
N ARG A 20 -2.19 25.61 -9.29
CA ARG A 20 -0.99 24.89 -8.84
C ARG A 20 0.09 24.80 -9.90
N THR A 21 -0.21 25.20 -11.14
CA THR A 21 0.68 25.06 -12.29
C THR A 21 1.01 26.40 -12.94
N GLY A 22 2.11 26.48 -13.68
CA GLY A 22 2.50 27.70 -14.40
C GLY A 22 3.27 28.69 -13.53
N SER A 23 3.37 29.96 -13.95
CA SER A 23 4.30 30.95 -13.39
C SER A 23 4.14 31.25 -11.90
N ASN A 24 2.92 31.12 -11.37
CA ASN A 24 2.62 31.35 -9.96
C ASN A 24 2.37 30.05 -9.17
N GLY A 25 2.48 28.89 -9.84
CA GLY A 25 2.24 27.58 -9.27
C GLY A 25 3.53 26.89 -8.84
N THR A 26 3.41 25.92 -7.94
CA THR A 26 4.56 25.11 -7.48
C THR A 26 5.05 24.13 -8.55
N TYR A 27 4.23 23.81 -9.55
CA TYR A 27 4.52 22.85 -10.60
C TYR A 27 4.61 23.51 -11.98
N GLN A 28 5.49 23.03 -12.84
CA GLN A 28 5.67 23.58 -14.18
C GLN A 28 4.53 23.16 -15.14
N SER A 29 3.91 22.01 -14.89
CA SER A 29 2.83 21.48 -15.74
C SER A 29 1.81 20.67 -14.96
N ALA A 30 0.61 20.52 -15.53
CA ALA A 30 -0.42 19.64 -15.00
C ALA A 30 0.07 18.18 -14.90
N SER A 31 0.81 17.69 -15.91
CA SER A 31 1.36 16.33 -15.91
C SER A 31 2.36 16.09 -14.78
N GLU A 32 3.12 17.11 -14.39
CA GLU A 32 4.02 17.02 -13.24
C GLU A 32 3.25 16.94 -11.93
N TYR A 33 2.26 17.82 -11.75
CA TYR A 33 1.40 17.79 -10.57
C TYR A 33 0.66 16.46 -10.41
N ILE A 34 0.11 15.91 -11.51
CA ILE A 34 -0.58 14.62 -11.48
C ILE A 34 0.39 13.47 -11.17
N ARG A 35 1.61 13.48 -11.72
CA ARG A 35 2.63 12.46 -11.39
C ARG A 35 2.98 12.48 -9.91
N ASP A 36 3.08 13.67 -9.33
CA ASP A 36 3.36 13.84 -7.92
C ASP A 36 2.21 13.36 -7.03
N LEU A 37 0.97 13.69 -7.40
CA LEU A 37 -0.22 13.18 -6.72
C LEU A 37 -0.30 11.65 -6.73
N VAL A 38 -0.06 11.02 -7.89
CA VAL A 38 -0.09 9.56 -8.03
C VAL A 38 1.05 8.93 -7.22
N ARG A 39 2.23 9.54 -7.18
CA ARG A 39 3.33 9.06 -6.35
C ARG A 39 2.95 9.06 -4.86
N HIS A 40 2.41 10.18 -4.38
CA HIS A 40 1.97 10.26 -2.99
C HIS A 40 0.82 9.32 -2.67
N ASP A 41 -0.07 9.07 -3.63
CA ASP A 41 -1.15 8.08 -3.47
C ASP A 41 -0.59 6.67 -3.33
N PHE A 42 0.32 6.30 -4.22
CA PHE A 42 1.04 5.03 -4.17
C PHE A 42 1.81 4.86 -2.85
N GLU A 43 2.55 5.89 -2.42
CA GLU A 43 3.31 5.85 -1.16
C GLU A 43 2.40 5.64 0.05
N ARG A 44 1.25 6.33 0.11
CA ARG A 44 0.28 6.14 1.20
C ARG A 44 -0.28 4.72 1.23
N GLU A 45 -0.69 4.20 0.08
CA GLU A 45 -1.21 2.83 -0.01
C GLU A 45 -0.15 1.79 0.34
N TYR A 46 1.06 1.97 -0.18
CA TYR A 46 2.19 1.08 0.09
C TYR A 46 2.55 1.06 1.57
N GLU A 47 2.70 2.23 2.19
CA GLU A 47 3.01 2.33 3.62
C GLU A 47 1.88 1.78 4.50
N SER A 48 0.61 1.99 4.12
CA SER A 48 -0.52 1.39 4.83
C SER A 48 -0.51 -0.15 4.78
N GLN A 49 -0.20 -0.73 3.62
CA GLN A 49 -0.11 -2.19 3.47
C GLN A 49 1.07 -2.76 4.28
N LYS A 50 2.22 -2.07 4.20
CA LYS A 50 3.42 -2.42 4.96
C LYS A 50 3.17 -2.35 6.46
N GLU A 51 2.55 -1.29 6.95
CA GLU A 51 2.23 -1.13 8.37
C GLU A 51 1.27 -2.23 8.86
N ALA A 52 0.23 -2.55 8.08
CA ALA A 52 -0.69 -3.64 8.40
C ALA A 52 0.06 -4.99 8.57
N LEU A 53 0.97 -5.30 7.64
CA LEU A 53 1.81 -6.50 7.72
C LEU A 53 2.73 -6.49 8.96
N TYR A 54 3.37 -5.35 9.26
CA TYR A 54 4.19 -5.23 10.46
C TYR A 54 3.39 -5.45 11.73
N GLN A 55 2.17 -4.90 11.82
CA GLN A 55 1.32 -5.09 13.00
C GLN A 55 0.87 -6.54 13.17
N GLU A 56 0.56 -7.25 12.08
CA GLU A 56 0.22 -8.68 12.13
C GLU A 56 1.41 -9.51 12.64
N LEU A 57 2.62 -9.22 12.16
CA LEU A 57 3.82 -9.97 12.52
C LEU A 57 4.41 -9.57 13.89
N LYS A 58 4.09 -8.36 14.39
CA LYS A 58 4.71 -7.79 15.60
C LYS A 58 4.57 -8.69 16.82
N ALA A 59 3.40 -9.32 17.00
CA ALA A 59 3.16 -10.18 18.15
C ALA A 59 4.11 -11.40 18.16
N GLY A 60 4.31 -12.05 17.01
CA GLY A 60 5.24 -13.18 16.88
C GLY A 60 6.70 -12.73 16.90
N ALA A 61 7.03 -11.63 16.22
CA ALA A 61 8.40 -11.13 16.14
C ALA A 61 8.94 -10.59 17.47
N ALA A 62 8.07 -10.04 18.33
CA ALA A 62 8.43 -9.56 19.66
C ALA A 62 8.40 -10.66 20.74
N ALA A 63 7.95 -11.88 20.40
CA ALA A 63 7.89 -12.98 21.36
C ALA A 63 9.31 -13.45 21.74
N PRO A 64 9.55 -13.79 23.02
CA PRO A 64 10.83 -14.38 23.43
C PRO A 64 11.01 -15.77 22.79
N VAL A 65 12.24 -16.14 22.48
CA VAL A 65 12.57 -17.44 21.87
C VAL A 65 12.06 -18.62 22.72
N SER A 66 12.00 -18.45 24.04
CA SER A 66 11.45 -19.45 24.97
C SER A 66 9.95 -19.73 24.82
N GLY A 67 9.22 -18.85 24.13
CA GLY A 67 7.80 -19.04 23.80
C GLY A 67 7.56 -19.86 22.54
N PHE A 68 8.61 -20.19 21.77
CA PHE A 68 8.49 -20.99 20.56
C PHE A 68 8.64 -22.47 20.89
N LEU A 69 7.77 -23.28 20.31
CA LEU A 69 7.81 -24.74 20.42
C LEU A 69 8.41 -25.35 19.15
N PRO A 70 9.14 -26.47 19.26
CA PRO A 70 9.55 -27.23 18.09
C PRO A 70 8.30 -27.67 17.32
N LEU A 71 8.30 -27.43 16.02
CA LEU A 71 7.17 -27.69 15.13
C LEU A 71 7.62 -28.62 14.00
N ASP A 72 6.96 -29.77 13.86
CA ASP A 72 7.07 -30.62 12.69
C ASP A 72 5.97 -30.26 11.67
N VAL A 73 6.35 -30.18 10.41
CA VAL A 73 5.45 -29.89 9.29
C VAL A 73 4.35 -30.96 9.19
N GLU A 74 4.67 -32.22 9.46
CA GLU A 74 3.69 -33.32 9.40
C GLU A 74 2.59 -33.17 10.46
N ASP A 75 2.93 -32.68 11.65
CA ASP A 75 1.97 -32.43 12.73
C ASP A 75 1.05 -31.27 12.40
N VAL A 76 1.57 -30.22 11.74
CA VAL A 76 0.76 -29.08 11.26
C VAL A 76 -0.25 -29.53 10.21
N ILE A 77 0.18 -30.35 9.24
CA ILE A 77 -0.70 -30.87 8.19
C ILE A 77 -1.79 -31.76 8.79
N ARG A 78 -1.44 -32.60 9.76
CA ARG A 78 -2.40 -33.47 10.46
C ARG A 78 -3.46 -32.64 11.19
N ASP A 79 -3.05 -31.65 11.97
CA ASP A 79 -3.98 -30.79 12.73
C ASP A 79 -4.89 -29.97 11.80
N ALA A 80 -4.36 -29.40 10.72
CA ALA A 80 -5.17 -28.67 9.74
C ALA A 80 -6.24 -29.55 9.08
N LYS A 81 -5.92 -30.81 8.75
CA LYS A 81 -6.88 -31.78 8.20
C LYS A 81 -7.97 -32.12 9.22
N MET A 82 -7.61 -32.31 10.49
CA MET A 82 -8.57 -32.59 11.56
C MET A 82 -9.54 -31.41 11.78
N ARG A 83 -9.04 -30.18 11.82
CA ARG A 83 -9.88 -28.96 11.95
C ARG A 83 -10.84 -28.79 10.77
N ARG A 84 -10.43 -29.16 9.56
CA ARG A 84 -11.28 -29.12 8.37
C ARG A 84 -12.39 -30.19 8.40
N ALA A 85 -12.11 -31.37 8.93
CA ALA A 85 -13.09 -32.44 9.05
C ALA A 85 -14.13 -32.21 10.16
N ALA A 86 -13.80 -31.37 11.14
CA ALA A 86 -14.68 -30.98 12.25
C ALA A 86 -15.59 -29.77 11.93
N ARG A 87 -15.56 -29.27 10.69
CA ARG A 87 -16.31 -28.09 10.23
C ARG A 87 -17.35 -28.49 9.19
#